data_AF-W2SKZ3-F1
#
_entry.id   AF-W2SKZ3-F1
#
_cell.length_a   1.000
_cell.length_b   1.000
_cell.length_c   1.000
_cell.angle_alpha   90.00
_cell.angle_beta   90.00
_cell.angle_gamma   90.00
#
_symmetry.space_group_name_H-M   'P 1'
#
loop_
_entity.id
_entity.type
_entity.pdbx_description
1 polymer ?
#
loop_
_entity_poly.entity_id
_entity_poly.type
_entity_poly.pdbx_seq_one_letter_code
_entity_poly.pdbx_strand_id
1 'polypeptide(L)'
;MPCCHDFNAKIGEIELSPPYYPKFLKLQTASMLTWSGIGKHSREEQINIGSDDIRAISKYLGTKHYFTGFKPTRIDATLFAVLAQIVYAPYENEHLDVIKNECPNIMEYVERIKNRYWPDWGEATTKYSMDSNWKKRPKGYTSLTNSNDTLPRKKPSE
;
A
#
# COMPACT_ATOMS: atom_id res chain seq x y z
N MET A 1 -9.11 18.30 18.34
CA MET A 1 -8.86 17.52 17.11
C MET A 1 -8.39 16.14 17.57
N PRO A 2 -9.14 15.06 17.30
CA PRO A 2 -8.74 13.74 17.78
C PRO A 2 -7.49 13.27 17.03
N CYS A 3 -6.52 12.85 17.82
CA CYS A 3 -5.23 12.29 17.44
C CYS A 3 -5.44 10.99 16.65
N CYS A 4 -4.49 10.64 15.79
CA CYS A 4 -4.55 9.54 14.81
C CYS A 4 -4.64 8.10 15.38
N HIS A 5 -5.09 7.93 16.63
CA HIS A 5 -5.14 6.62 17.30
C HIS A 5 -6.41 5.79 17.01
N ASP A 6 -7.44 6.37 16.40
CA ASP A 6 -8.75 5.69 16.23
C ASP A 6 -9.24 5.61 14.77
N PHE A 7 -8.38 5.25 13.82
CA PHE A 7 -8.84 4.77 12.51
C PHE A 7 -8.70 3.26 12.40
N ASN A 8 -9.36 2.55 13.32
CA ASN A 8 -9.54 1.10 13.24
C ASN A 8 -10.66 0.81 12.23
N ALA A 9 -10.39 1.05 10.95
CA ALA A 9 -11.26 0.63 9.86
C ALA A 9 -10.95 -0.82 9.56
N LYS A 10 -11.92 -1.70 9.85
CA LYS A 10 -12.07 -3.03 9.24
C LYS A 10 -12.04 -2.89 7.72
N ILE A 11 -10.86 -2.88 7.12
CA ILE A 11 -10.66 -3.19 5.72
C ILE A 11 -10.09 -4.61 5.74
N GLY A 12 -10.93 -5.57 5.37
CA GLY A 12 -10.56 -6.97 5.28
C GLY A 12 -9.31 -7.14 4.44
N GLU A 13 -8.47 -8.05 4.91
CA GLU A 13 -7.28 -8.55 4.24
C GLU A 13 -7.55 -8.85 2.76
N ILE A 14 -6.84 -8.15 1.87
CA ILE A 14 -6.57 -8.65 0.52
C ILE A 14 -5.06 -8.81 0.45
N GLU A 15 -4.61 -9.95 0.97
CA GLU A 15 -3.24 -10.42 0.89
C GLU A 15 -2.91 -10.78 -0.57
N LEU A 16 -2.10 -9.95 -1.23
CA LEU A 16 -1.58 -10.23 -2.58
C LEU A 16 -0.14 -10.73 -2.49
N SER A 17 0.01 -12.04 -2.28
CA SER A 17 1.29 -12.76 -2.35
C SER A 17 1.36 -13.62 -3.64
N PRO A 18 2.34 -13.41 -4.55
CA PRO A 18 2.67 -14.37 -5.60
C PRO A 18 3.54 -15.52 -5.05
N PRO A 19 3.37 -16.79 -5.50
CA PRO A 19 3.08 -17.15 -6.89
C PRO A 19 1.92 -18.17 -7.05
N TYR A 20 0.77 -17.96 -6.43
CA TYR A 20 -0.44 -18.73 -6.78
C TYR A 20 -1.69 -17.86 -6.73
N TYR A 21 -1.91 -17.09 -7.79
CA TYR A 21 -3.16 -16.38 -8.01
C TYR A 21 -4.22 -17.36 -8.53
N PRO A 22 -5.33 -17.60 -7.82
CA PRO A 22 -6.46 -18.31 -8.41
C PRO A 22 -6.97 -17.50 -9.62
N LYS A 23 -7.28 -18.18 -10.73
CA LYS A 23 -7.64 -17.56 -12.03
C LYS A 23 -8.75 -16.50 -11.92
N PHE A 24 -9.61 -16.60 -10.91
CA PHE A 24 -10.72 -15.69 -10.66
C PHE A 24 -10.30 -14.31 -10.10
N LEU A 25 -9.21 -14.25 -9.31
CA LEU A 25 -8.73 -12.98 -8.74
C LEU A 25 -8.10 -12.08 -9.81
N LYS A 26 -7.47 -12.68 -10.83
CA LYS A 26 -6.95 -11.97 -12.01
C LYS A 26 -8.07 -11.34 -12.84
N LEU A 27 -9.24 -11.96 -12.93
CA LEU A 27 -10.34 -11.47 -13.75
C LEU A 27 -10.98 -10.21 -13.16
N GLN A 28 -11.14 -10.13 -11.83
CA GLN A 28 -11.74 -8.97 -11.17
C GLN A 28 -10.80 -7.76 -11.13
N THR A 29 -9.51 -7.95 -10.82
CA THR A 29 -8.53 -6.85 -10.85
C THR A 29 -8.22 -6.39 -12.28
N ALA A 30 -8.09 -7.28 -13.26
CA ALA A 30 -7.91 -6.89 -14.66
C ALA A 30 -9.14 -6.17 -15.24
N SER A 31 -10.35 -6.60 -14.84
CA SER A 31 -11.60 -5.90 -15.17
C SER A 31 -11.64 -4.49 -14.57
N MET A 32 -11.26 -4.33 -13.29
CA MET A 32 -11.18 -3.01 -12.66
C MET A 32 -10.09 -2.10 -13.25
N LEU A 33 -8.94 -2.67 -13.63
CA LEU A 33 -7.84 -1.93 -14.27
C LEU A 33 -8.21 -1.45 -15.67
N THR A 34 -8.90 -2.28 -16.45
CA THR A 34 -9.39 -1.89 -17.79
C THR A 34 -10.52 -0.86 -17.70
N TRP A 35 -11.35 -0.91 -16.66
CA TRP A 35 -12.33 0.14 -16.36
C TRP A 35 -11.68 1.48 -15.98
N SER A 36 -10.61 1.43 -15.18
CA SER A 36 -9.91 2.62 -14.67
C SER A 36 -9.04 3.34 -15.72
N GLY A 37 -9.06 2.91 -16.99
CA GLY A 37 -8.25 3.49 -18.08
C GLY A 37 -6.77 3.08 -18.04
N ILE A 38 -6.18 3.00 -16.85
CA ILE A 38 -4.78 2.61 -16.61
C ILE A 38 -4.42 1.25 -17.24
N GLY A 39 -5.34 0.28 -17.19
CA GLY A 39 -5.13 -1.05 -17.78
C GLY A 39 -5.21 -1.10 -19.31
N LYS A 40 -5.52 0.02 -19.98
CA LYS A 40 -5.53 0.14 -21.45
C LYS A 40 -4.20 0.64 -22.01
N HIS A 41 -3.35 1.20 -21.17
CA HIS A 41 -2.06 1.77 -21.55
C HIS A 41 -0.97 0.71 -21.62
N SER A 42 -0.01 0.88 -22.53
CA SER A 42 1.21 0.05 -22.55
C SER A 42 1.99 0.20 -21.24
N ARG A 43 2.92 -0.72 -20.97
CA ARG A 43 3.81 -0.57 -19.80
C ARG A 43 4.59 0.74 -19.88
N GLU A 44 5.17 1.08 -21.05
CA GLU A 44 5.90 2.33 -21.20
C GLU A 44 5.00 3.56 -20.98
N GLU A 45 3.77 3.53 -21.49
CA GLU A 45 2.81 4.62 -21.27
C GLU A 45 2.46 4.79 -19.79
N GLN A 46 2.25 3.69 -19.05
CA GLN A 46 1.98 3.74 -17.61
C GLN A 46 3.15 4.38 -16.84
N ILE A 47 4.39 4.02 -17.22
CA ILE A 47 5.60 4.58 -16.61
C ILE A 47 5.71 6.08 -16.91
N ASN A 48 5.45 6.48 -18.16
CA ASN A 48 5.51 7.88 -18.56
C ASN A 48 4.45 8.71 -17.85
N ILE A 49 3.21 8.23 -17.75
CA ILE A 49 2.12 8.90 -17.01
C ILE A 49 2.52 9.10 -15.54
N GLY A 50 3.00 8.04 -14.89
CA GLY A 50 3.43 8.12 -13.49
C GLY A 50 4.61 9.07 -13.28
N SER A 51 5.56 9.07 -14.21
CA SER A 51 6.72 9.96 -14.19
C SER A 51 6.31 11.43 -14.36
N ASP A 52 5.38 11.71 -15.27
CA ASP A 52 4.86 13.06 -15.50
C ASP A 52 4.05 13.57 -14.31
N ASP A 53 3.26 12.70 -13.66
CA ASP A 53 2.56 13.02 -12.41
C ASP A 53 3.54 13.38 -11.30
N ILE A 54 4.64 12.64 -11.14
CA ILE A 54 5.68 12.94 -10.15
C ILE A 54 6.33 14.30 -10.43
N ARG A 55 6.67 14.59 -11.69
CA ARG A 55 7.22 15.90 -12.08
C ARG A 55 6.22 17.03 -11.82
N ALA A 56 4.93 16.81 -12.09
CA ALA A 56 3.89 17.79 -11.82
C ALA A 56 3.72 18.05 -10.31
N ILE A 57 3.74 17.00 -9.49
CA ILE A 57 3.74 17.07 -8.02
C ILE A 57 4.96 17.86 -7.54
N SER A 58 6.16 17.54 -8.02
CA SER A 58 7.39 18.25 -7.68
C SER A 58 7.30 19.73 -8.03
N LYS A 59 6.84 20.05 -9.25
CA LYS A 59 6.68 21.43 -9.72
C LYS A 59 5.66 22.20 -8.88
N TYR A 60 4.54 21.57 -8.53
CA TYR A 60 3.51 22.21 -7.70
C TYR A 60 3.99 22.46 -6.27
N LEU A 61 4.72 21.50 -5.70
CA LEU A 61 5.35 21.64 -4.39
C LEU A 61 6.38 22.79 -4.41
N GLY A 62 7.24 22.83 -5.44
CA GLY A 62 8.26 23.85 -5.61
C GLY A 62 9.11 24.01 -4.34
N THR A 63 9.08 25.21 -3.76
CA THR A 63 9.78 25.57 -2.52
C THR A 63 8.89 25.53 -1.28
N LYS A 64 7.64 25.08 -1.40
CA LYS A 64 6.68 25.07 -0.28
C LYS A 64 7.03 23.97 0.73
N HIS A 65 6.70 24.23 1.99
CA HIS A 65 6.88 23.22 3.03
C HIS A 65 5.87 22.06 2.91
N TYR A 66 4.63 22.38 2.56
CA TYR A 66 3.51 21.46 2.34
C TYR A 66 2.66 21.97 1.17
N PHE A 67 1.77 21.14 0.64
CA PHE A 67 0.97 21.48 -0.55
C PHE A 67 0.09 22.72 -0.37
N THR A 68 -0.32 23.00 0.87
CA THR A 68 -1.22 24.10 1.24
C THR A 68 -0.60 25.14 2.18
N GLY A 69 0.72 25.11 2.38
CA GLY A 69 1.46 26.13 3.16
C GLY A 69 2.43 25.54 4.17
N PHE A 70 2.39 26.02 5.41
CA PHE A 70 3.32 25.63 6.49
C PHE A 70 2.80 24.54 7.43
N LYS A 71 1.50 24.24 7.37
CA LYS A 71 0.89 23.16 8.14
C LYS A 71 0.46 22.04 7.19
N PRO A 72 0.79 20.78 7.50
CA PRO A 72 0.34 19.65 6.71
C PRO A 72 -1.19 19.52 6.82
N THR A 73 -1.80 19.11 5.71
CA THR A 73 -3.24 18.92 5.57
C THR A 73 -3.56 17.49 5.14
N ARG A 74 -4.85 17.17 4.99
CA ARG A 74 -5.28 15.86 4.48
C ARG A 74 -4.69 15.54 3.11
N ILE A 75 -4.47 16.56 2.27
CA ILE A 75 -3.81 16.40 0.97
C ILE A 75 -2.40 15.85 1.18
N ASP A 76 -1.65 16.42 2.12
CA ASP A 76 -0.29 15.99 2.40
C ASP A 76 -0.24 14.56 2.94
N ALA A 77 -1.23 14.17 3.75
CA ALA A 77 -1.36 12.79 4.26
C ALA A 77 -1.63 11.79 3.12
N THR A 78 -2.57 12.09 2.22
CA THR A 78 -2.87 11.24 1.06
C THR A 78 -1.66 11.13 0.13
N LEU A 79 -1.00 12.26 -0.14
CA LEU A 79 0.16 12.29 -1.03
C LEU A 79 1.35 11.54 -0.43
N PHE A 80 1.58 11.70 0.88
CA PHE A 80 2.59 10.92 1.60
C PHE A 80 2.32 9.43 1.51
N ALA A 81 1.07 8.98 1.68
CA ALA A 81 0.73 7.56 1.60
C ALA A 81 1.07 6.93 0.24
N VAL A 82 0.93 7.68 -0.85
CA VAL A 82 1.29 7.23 -2.21
C VAL A 82 2.81 7.30 -2.43
N LEU A 83 3.42 8.44 -2.13
CA LEU A 83 4.86 8.65 -2.35
C LEU A 83 5.72 7.73 -1.48
N ALA A 84 5.31 7.47 -0.24
CA ALA A 84 6.03 6.57 0.67
C ALA A 84 6.09 5.14 0.11
N GLN A 85 5.06 4.68 -0.61
CA GLN A 85 5.09 3.38 -1.28
C GLN A 85 6.13 3.36 -2.41
N ILE A 86 6.30 4.46 -3.15
CA ILE A 86 7.32 4.53 -4.21
C ILE A 86 8.72 4.58 -3.59
N VAL A 87 8.90 5.34 -2.51
CA VAL A 87 10.21 5.61 -1.91
C VAL A 87 10.73 4.47 -1.04
N TYR A 88 9.87 3.82 -0.26
CA TYR A 88 10.28 2.85 0.76
C TYR A 88 9.93 1.40 0.41
N ALA A 89 9.31 1.14 -0.74
CA ALA A 89 9.07 -0.23 -1.18
C ALA A 89 10.40 -0.98 -1.40
N PRO A 90 10.51 -2.25 -0.98
CA PRO A 90 11.73 -3.05 -1.11
C PRO A 90 11.88 -3.68 -2.51
N TYR A 91 11.68 -2.89 -3.57
CA TYR A 91 11.89 -3.31 -4.95
C TYR A 91 12.28 -2.12 -5.84
N GLU A 92 12.93 -2.42 -6.96
CA GLU A 92 13.30 -1.40 -7.95
C GLU A 92 12.07 -0.88 -8.69
N ASN A 93 11.98 0.44 -8.83
CA ASN A 93 10.84 1.11 -9.42
C ASN A 93 11.34 2.27 -10.30
N GLU A 94 10.95 2.28 -11.56
CA GLU A 94 11.32 3.33 -12.53
C GLU A 94 10.91 4.73 -12.04
N HIS A 95 9.80 4.82 -11.29
CA HIS A 95 9.34 6.07 -10.69
C HIS A 95 10.22 6.55 -9.52
N LEU A 96 10.88 5.61 -8.81
CA LEU A 96 11.82 5.96 -7.76
C LEU A 96 13.07 6.65 -8.34
N ASP A 97 13.50 6.23 -9.53
CA ASP A 97 14.64 6.85 -10.21
C ASP A 97 14.31 8.27 -10.64
N VAL A 98 13.10 8.53 -11.13
CA VAL A 98 12.63 9.90 -11.42
C VAL A 98 12.65 10.77 -10.15
N ILE A 99 12.16 10.25 -9.03
CA ILE A 99 12.18 10.97 -7.75
C ILE A 99 13.62 11.31 -7.33
N LYS A 100 14.54 10.34 -7.40
CA LYS A 100 15.92 10.52 -6.96
C LYS A 100 16.72 11.45 -7.87
N ASN A 101 16.55 11.33 -9.19
CA ASN A 101 17.39 12.02 -10.16
C ASN A 101 16.84 13.40 -10.55
N GLU A 102 15.51 13.55 -10.63
CA GLU A 102 14.87 14.75 -11.15
C GLU A 102 14.14 15.57 -10.07
N CYS A 103 13.64 14.93 -9.01
CA CYS A 103 12.72 15.55 -8.05
C CYS A 103 13.18 15.43 -6.58
N PRO A 104 14.36 15.94 -6.19
CA PRO A 104 14.89 15.78 -4.83
C PRO A 104 14.02 16.46 -3.76
N ASN A 105 13.28 17.51 -4.11
CA ASN A 105 12.33 18.19 -3.22
C ASN A 105 11.19 17.26 -2.75
N ILE A 106 10.83 16.24 -3.54
CA ILE A 106 9.85 15.23 -3.13
C ILE A 106 10.44 14.34 -2.04
N MET A 107 11.70 13.92 -2.16
CA MET A 107 12.37 13.12 -1.13
C MET A 107 12.40 13.87 0.20
N GLU A 108 12.81 15.14 0.18
CA GLU A 108 12.83 15.97 1.39
C GLU A 108 11.43 16.14 2.00
N TYR A 109 10.40 16.28 1.17
CA TYR A 109 9.01 16.39 1.61
C TYR A 109 8.52 15.10 2.29
N VAL A 110 8.80 13.93 1.70
CA VAL A 110 8.45 12.63 2.28
C VAL A 110 9.17 12.43 3.60
N GLU A 111 10.48 12.70 3.67
CA GLU A 111 11.25 12.59 4.91
C GLU A 111 10.74 13.52 6.00
N ARG A 112 10.39 14.77 5.65
CA ARG A 112 9.83 15.74 6.59
C ARG A 112 8.54 15.27 7.24
N ILE A 113 7.64 14.66 6.46
CA ILE A 113 6.38 14.12 6.99
C ILE A 113 6.65 12.87 7.84
N LYS A 114 7.46 11.95 7.34
CA LYS A 114 7.86 10.73 8.08
C LYS A 114 8.44 11.08 9.45
N ASN A 115 9.45 11.93 9.49
CA ASN A 115 10.15 12.30 10.72
C ASN A 115 9.26 13.05 11.72
N ARG A 116 8.23 13.76 11.24
CA ARG A 116 7.28 14.49 12.10
C ARG A 116 6.25 13.57 12.76
N TYR A 117 5.74 12.58 12.03
CA TYR A 117 4.58 11.78 12.46
C TYR A 117 4.89 10.34 12.83
N TRP A 118 5.98 9.78 12.32
CA TRP A 118 6.41 8.40 12.54
C TRP A 118 7.88 8.35 12.95
N PRO A 119 8.22 8.86 14.16
CA PRO A 119 9.59 8.74 14.68
C PRO A 119 10.01 7.26 14.85
N ASP A 120 9.05 6.36 15.00
CA ASP A 120 9.16 4.91 15.14
C ASP A 120 9.02 4.16 13.80
N TRP A 121 9.20 4.83 12.66
CA TRP A 121 8.99 4.26 11.32
C TRP A 121 9.59 2.86 11.12
N GLY A 122 10.82 2.65 11.59
CA GLY A 122 11.50 1.35 11.48
C GLY A 122 10.77 0.24 12.24
N GLU A 123 10.32 0.50 13.47
CA GLU A 123 9.51 -0.45 14.22
C GLU A 123 8.16 -0.65 13.51
N ALA A 124 7.47 0.43 13.14
CA ALA A 124 6.14 0.36 12.52
C ALA A 124 6.11 -0.47 11.23
N THR A 125 7.18 -0.45 10.45
CA THR A 125 7.29 -1.18 9.17
C THR A 125 7.83 -2.60 9.29
N THR A 126 8.53 -2.93 10.38
CA THR A 126 9.18 -4.25 10.56
C THR A 126 8.52 -5.13 11.62
N LYS A 127 7.80 -4.55 12.58
CA LYS A 127 7.17 -5.26 13.72
C LYS A 127 6.20 -6.37 13.31
N TYR A 128 5.54 -6.20 12.16
CA TYR A 128 4.64 -7.18 11.58
C TYR A 128 5.20 -7.80 10.30
N SER A 129 6.52 -7.70 10.07
CA SER A 129 7.19 -8.45 9.02
C SER A 129 6.98 -9.93 9.30
N MET A 130 5.97 -10.51 8.65
CA MET A 130 5.75 -11.94 8.69
C MET A 130 6.99 -12.56 8.03
N ASP A 131 7.81 -13.23 8.85
CA ASP A 131 8.71 -14.29 8.38
C ASP A 131 7.82 -15.38 7.79
N SER A 132 7.28 -15.12 6.61
CA SER A 132 6.43 -16.03 5.88
C SER A 132 7.35 -17.15 5.41
N ASN A 133 7.57 -18.14 6.29
CA ASN A 133 8.23 -19.39 5.95
C ASN A 133 7.27 -20.25 5.13
N TRP A 134 6.80 -19.69 4.02
CA TRP A 134 5.85 -20.29 3.08
C TRP A 134 6.40 -21.60 2.50
N LYS A 135 7.72 -21.77 2.53
CA LYS A 135 8.45 -22.99 2.17
C LYS A 135 8.25 -24.15 3.16
N LYS A 136 7.80 -23.89 4.40
CA LYS A 136 7.52 -24.91 5.43
C LYS A 136 6.05 -25.33 5.53
N ARG A 137 5.17 -24.97 4.58
CA ARG A 137 3.79 -25.46 4.62
C ARG A 137 3.77 -26.98 4.48
N PRO A 138 3.21 -27.74 5.45
CA PRO A 138 3.14 -29.19 5.33
C PRO A 138 2.30 -29.58 4.11
N LYS A 139 2.78 -30.53 3.32
CA LYS A 139 2.04 -31.08 2.17
C LYS A 139 0.74 -31.70 2.70
N GLY A 140 -0.41 -31.12 2.34
CA GLY A 140 -1.74 -31.65 2.72
C GLY A 140 -2.69 -30.66 3.40
N TYR A 141 -2.36 -29.37 3.49
CA TYR A 141 -3.30 -28.38 4.03
C TYR A 141 -4.55 -28.25 3.15
N THR A 142 -5.70 -28.66 3.69
CA THR A 142 -7.02 -28.40 3.11
C THR A 142 -7.65 -27.27 3.92
N SER A 143 -7.93 -26.15 3.26
CA SER A 143 -8.66 -25.04 3.88
C SER A 143 -10.08 -25.52 4.20
N LEU A 144 -10.48 -25.43 5.48
CA LEU A 144 -11.86 -25.67 5.89
C LEU A 144 -12.75 -24.56 5.33
N THR A 145 -13.20 -24.72 4.10
CA THR A 145 -14.32 -23.97 3.54
C THR A 145 -15.42 -24.97 3.24
N ASN A 146 -16.42 -25.07 4.13
CA ASN A 146 -17.83 -25.07 3.72
C ASN A 146 -18.76 -25.02 4.94
N SER A 147 -19.80 -24.21 4.76
CA SER A 147 -21.01 -23.98 5.55
C SER A 147 -21.53 -25.14 6.41
N ASN A 148 -22.04 -24.74 7.59
CA ASN A 148 -22.99 -25.41 8.50
C ASN A 148 -22.41 -25.99 9.80
N ASP A 149 -21.87 -25.13 10.67
CA ASP A 149 -21.81 -25.43 12.11
C ASP A 149 -23.19 -25.21 12.74
N THR A 150 -23.98 -26.28 12.83
CA THR A 150 -24.95 -26.41 13.92
C THR A 150 -24.15 -26.79 15.17
N LEU A 151 -24.07 -25.88 16.14
CA LEU A 151 -23.40 -26.12 17.42
C LEU A 151 -24.02 -27.35 18.12
N PRO A 152 -23.23 -28.35 18.57
CA PRO A 152 -23.77 -29.48 19.32
C PRO A 152 -24.19 -29.03 20.72
N ARG A 153 -25.49 -29.21 21.04
CA ARG A 153 -26.03 -29.07 22.40
C ARG A 153 -25.34 -30.09 23.33
N LYS A 154 -24.76 -29.62 24.44
CA LYS A 154 -24.32 -30.49 25.54
C LYS A 154 -25.50 -31.31 26.04
N LYS A 155 -25.35 -32.64 26.15
CA LYS A 155 -26.32 -33.48 26.87
C LYS A 155 -26.19 -33.22 28.38
N PRO A 156 -27.30 -33.20 29.15
CA PRO A 156 -27.23 -33.11 30.60
C PRO A 156 -26.61 -34.40 31.15
N SER A 157 -25.80 -34.26 32.20
CA SER A 157 -25.38 -35.36 33.07
C SER A 157 -26.62 -35.99 33.72
N GLU A 158 -26.73 -37.31 33.65
CA GLU A 158 -27.53 -38.09 34.60
C GLU A 158 -26.95 -37.98 36.01
#